data_AF-A0A7V9LK61-F1
#
_entry.id   AF-A0A7V9LK61-F1
#
_cell.length_a   1.000
_cell.length_b   1.000
_cell.length_c   1.000
_cell.angle_alpha   90.00
_cell.angle_beta   90.00
_cell.angle_gamma   90.00
#
_symmetry.space_group_name_H-M   'P 1'
#
loop_
_entity.id
_entity.type
_entity.pdbx_description
1 polymer ?
#
loop_
_entity_poly.entity_id
_entity_poly.type
_entity_poly.pdbx_seq_one_letter_code
_entity_poly.pdbx_strand_id
1 'polypeptide(L)'
;MPNDLCEVVEVAKPATPRPASLRPSVLHHYEAIALASSEMRAAAQAANWIEVARHEERCGVLIAVLKAAARFPNATLNAMEDECRVQLLRQILNDDAQIRGYSEPWIEPITAYISTARSR
;
A
#
# COMPACT_ATOMS: atom_id res chain seq x y z
N MET A 1 44.47 -27.29 -18.07
CA MET A 1 44.25 -26.69 -16.75
C MET A 1 42.75 -26.44 -16.58
N PRO A 2 42.18 -26.82 -15.43
CA PRO A 2 40.76 -26.95 -15.15
C PRO A 2 40.18 -25.68 -14.51
N ASN A 3 38.86 -25.51 -14.55
CA ASN A 3 38.05 -24.94 -13.45
C ASN A 3 36.57 -25.11 -13.86
N ASP A 4 35.87 -26.10 -13.33
CA ASP A 4 35.21 -26.12 -12.02
C ASP A 4 33.86 -25.38 -11.99
N LEU A 5 32.84 -26.21 -11.72
CA LEU A 5 31.72 -25.97 -10.82
C LEU A 5 30.72 -24.89 -11.23
N CYS A 6 29.50 -25.32 -11.57
CA CYS A 6 28.47 -25.34 -10.53
C CYS A 6 27.22 -26.09 -11.00
N GLU A 7 26.94 -27.12 -10.23
CA GLU A 7 25.74 -27.94 -10.19
C GLU A 7 24.50 -27.07 -9.99
N VAL A 8 23.59 -27.05 -10.96
CA VAL A 8 22.23 -26.53 -10.73
C VAL A 8 21.37 -27.68 -10.23
N VAL A 9 21.32 -27.78 -8.91
CA VAL A 9 20.33 -28.55 -8.17
C VAL A 9 18.95 -28.05 -8.59
N GLU A 10 18.21 -28.92 -9.27
CA GLU A 10 16.80 -28.70 -9.58
C GLU A 10 16.02 -28.76 -8.26
N VAL A 11 15.72 -27.58 -7.72
CA VAL A 11 14.90 -27.45 -6.51
C VAL A 11 13.48 -27.85 -6.85
N ALA A 12 13.11 -29.06 -6.44
CA ALA A 12 11.76 -29.56 -6.43
C ALA A 12 10.86 -28.59 -5.63
N LYS A 13 9.85 -28.02 -6.30
CA LYS A 13 8.79 -27.21 -5.70
C LYS A 13 7.72 -28.14 -5.08
N PRO A 14 7.45 -28.10 -3.77
CA PRO A 14 6.32 -28.82 -3.21
C PRO A 14 4.99 -28.12 -3.52
N ALA A 15 3.94 -28.94 -3.63
CA ALA A 15 2.61 -28.61 -4.11
C ALA A 15 1.76 -27.78 -3.14
N THR A 16 0.62 -27.29 -3.65
CA THR A 16 -0.77 -27.37 -3.12
C THR A 16 -1.58 -26.08 -3.37
N PRO A 17 -2.92 -26.08 -3.16
CA PRO A 17 -3.90 -26.12 -4.23
C PRO A 17 -4.61 -24.76 -4.39
N ARG A 18 -5.02 -24.38 -5.61
CA ARG A 18 -5.94 -23.24 -5.76
C ARG A 18 -7.37 -23.76 -5.84
N PRO A 19 -8.12 -23.73 -4.72
CA PRO A 19 -9.52 -23.37 -4.88
C PRO A 19 -10.11 -22.69 -3.62
N ALA A 20 -10.43 -21.41 -3.73
CA ALA A 20 -11.57 -20.81 -3.02
C ALA A 20 -11.98 -19.56 -3.80
N SER A 21 -13.20 -19.58 -4.35
CA SER A 21 -13.96 -18.50 -4.97
C SER A 21 -13.19 -17.32 -5.61
N LEU A 22 -13.39 -17.09 -6.91
CA LEU A 22 -12.96 -15.90 -7.67
C LEU A 22 -13.53 -14.54 -7.17
N ARG A 23 -14.09 -14.47 -5.96
CA ARG A 23 -14.44 -13.21 -5.32
C ARG A 23 -13.21 -12.74 -4.52
N PRO A 24 -12.63 -11.59 -4.85
CA PRO A 24 -11.53 -11.05 -4.07
C PRO A 24 -11.94 -10.92 -2.61
N SER A 25 -11.10 -11.42 -1.69
CA SER A 25 -11.35 -11.25 -0.26
C SER A 25 -11.24 -9.77 0.13
N VAL A 26 -11.80 -9.41 1.27
CA VAL A 26 -11.63 -8.05 1.83
C VAL A 26 -10.16 -7.71 2.01
N LEU A 27 -9.32 -8.67 2.39
CA LEU A 27 -7.89 -8.48 2.53
C LEU A 27 -7.22 -8.13 1.18
N HIS A 28 -7.62 -8.78 0.09
CA HIS A 28 -7.10 -8.47 -1.25
C HIS A 28 -7.37 -7.01 -1.68
N HIS A 29 -8.51 -6.45 -1.26
CA HIS A 29 -8.79 -5.04 -1.52
C HIS A 29 -7.86 -4.11 -0.73
N TYR A 30 -7.50 -4.46 0.51
CA TYR A 30 -6.49 -3.70 1.27
C TYR A 30 -5.10 -3.79 0.61
N GLU A 31 -4.70 -4.96 0.12
CA GLU A 31 -3.44 -5.13 -0.61
C GLU A 31 -3.40 -4.24 -1.87
N ALA A 32 -4.50 -4.23 -2.64
CA ALA A 32 -4.60 -3.41 -3.84
C ALA A 32 -4.53 -1.91 -3.53
N ILE A 33 -5.14 -1.45 -2.43
CA ILE A 33 -5.05 -0.05 -1.99
C ILE A 33 -3.62 0.27 -1.53
N ALA A 34 -2.98 -0.60 -0.75
CA ALA A 34 -1.60 -0.41 -0.31
C ALA A 34 -0.63 -0.31 -1.49
N LEU A 35 -0.79 -1.16 -2.51
CA LEU A 35 0.00 -1.07 -3.74
C LEU A 35 -0.23 0.28 -4.45
N ALA A 36 -1.49 0.68 -4.66
CA ALA A 36 -1.81 1.94 -5.31
C ALA A 36 -1.27 3.16 -4.52
N SER A 37 -1.31 3.11 -3.19
CA SER A 37 -0.72 4.12 -2.29
C SER A 37 0.79 4.22 -2.45
N SER A 38 1.49 3.09 -2.56
CA SER A 38 2.94 3.05 -2.77
C SER A 38 3.34 3.54 -4.17
N GLU A 39 2.55 3.23 -5.21
CA GLU A 39 2.73 3.78 -6.56
C GLU A 39 2.53 5.31 -6.57
N MET A 40 1.49 5.80 -5.87
CA MET A 40 1.22 7.23 -5.72
C MET A 40 2.36 7.95 -5.00
N ARG A 41 2.93 7.34 -3.95
CA ARG A 41 4.12 7.86 -3.25
C ARG A 41 5.33 7.95 -4.17
N ALA A 42 5.59 6.92 -4.98
CA ALA A 42 6.68 6.93 -5.93
C ALA A 42 6.51 8.05 -6.99
N ALA A 43 5.29 8.27 -7.47
CA ALA A 43 4.97 9.37 -8.38
C ALA A 43 5.18 10.74 -7.72
N ALA A 44 4.73 10.91 -6.47
CA ALA A 44 4.95 12.15 -5.71
C ALA A 44 6.43 12.43 -5.44
N GLN A 45 7.20 11.39 -5.10
CA GLN A 45 8.66 11.49 -4.93
C GLN A 45 9.36 11.94 -6.24
N ALA A 46 8.84 11.52 -7.40
CA ALA A 46 9.31 11.94 -8.71
C ALA A 46 8.72 13.28 -9.18
N ALA A 47 7.95 13.98 -8.34
CA ALA A 47 7.20 15.19 -8.66
C ALA A 47 6.26 15.05 -9.89
N ASN A 48 5.83 13.83 -10.20
CA ASN A 48 4.92 13.54 -11.30
C ASN A 48 3.46 13.63 -10.85
N TRP A 49 2.96 14.87 -10.70
CA TRP A 49 1.63 15.14 -10.16
C TRP A 49 0.48 14.66 -11.05
N ILE A 50 0.72 14.48 -12.35
CA ILE A 50 -0.25 13.87 -13.27
C ILE A 50 -0.47 12.40 -12.87
N GLU A 51 0.61 11.66 -12.65
CA GLU A 51 0.51 10.27 -12.20
C GLU A 51 -0.06 10.16 -10.78
N VAL A 52 0.26 11.10 -9.88
CA VAL A 52 -0.37 11.16 -8.54
C VAL A 52 -1.90 11.26 -8.66
N ALA A 53 -2.41 12.17 -9.48
CA ALA A 53 -3.86 12.32 -9.70
C ALA A 53 -4.50 11.06 -10.31
N ARG A 54 -3.80 10.39 -11.23
CA ARG A 54 -4.27 9.11 -11.81
C ARG A 54 -4.35 8.00 -10.76
N HIS A 55 -3.38 7.94 -9.84
CA HIS A 55 -3.41 6.98 -8.75
C HIS A 55 -4.47 7.33 -7.70
N GLU A 56 -4.77 8.61 -7.46
CA GLU A 56 -5.86 9.05 -6.57
C GLU A 56 -7.22 8.53 -7.06
N GLU A 57 -7.52 8.67 -8.36
CA GLU A 57 -8.74 8.14 -8.96
C GLU A 57 -8.84 6.62 -8.76
N ARG A 58 -7.74 5.89 -9.03
CA ARG A 58 -7.67 4.44 -8.82
C ARG A 58 -7.91 4.05 -7.36
N CYS A 59 -7.29 4.76 -6.41
CA CYS A 59 -7.52 4.56 -4.98
C CYS A 59 -8.99 4.80 -4.60
N GLY A 60 -9.62 5.84 -5.13
CA GLY A 60 -11.04 6.13 -4.90
C GLY A 60 -11.95 4.98 -5.32
N VAL A 61 -11.71 4.40 -6.51
CA VAL A 61 -12.44 3.21 -6.99
C VAL A 61 -12.21 2.00 -6.09
N LEU A 62 -10.96 1.71 -5.71
CA LEU A 62 -10.62 0.59 -4.84
C LEU A 62 -11.26 0.70 -3.46
N ILE A 63 -11.28 1.90 -2.87
CA ILE A 63 -11.95 2.17 -1.59
C ILE A 63 -13.47 1.98 -1.71
N ALA A 64 -14.08 2.40 -2.81
CA ALA A 64 -15.51 2.19 -3.04
C ALA A 64 -15.86 0.69 -3.12
N VAL A 65 -15.04 -0.09 -3.85
CA VAL A 65 -15.19 -1.54 -3.95
C VAL A 65 -14.99 -2.22 -2.59
N LEU A 66 -13.95 -1.84 -1.83
CA LEU A 66 -13.72 -2.34 -0.47
C LEU A 66 -14.93 -2.09 0.44
N LYS A 67 -15.47 -0.86 0.44
CA LYS A 67 -16.65 -0.49 1.24
C LYS A 67 -17.88 -1.32 0.86
N ALA A 68 -18.04 -1.66 -0.41
CA ALA A 68 -19.13 -2.52 -0.85
C ALA A 68 -18.90 -3.98 -0.42
N ALA A 69 -17.68 -4.50 -0.58
CA ALA A 69 -17.30 -5.86 -0.20
C ALA A 69 -17.42 -6.11 1.31
N ALA A 70 -17.07 -5.12 2.14
CA ALA A 70 -17.13 -5.20 3.60
C ALA A 70 -18.56 -5.28 4.18
N ARG A 71 -19.61 -5.03 3.38
CA ARG A 71 -21.01 -5.14 3.81
C ARG A 71 -21.55 -6.56 3.80
N PHE A 72 -20.86 -7.50 3.15
CA PHE A 72 -21.34 -8.87 3.05
C PHE A 72 -20.96 -9.70 4.28
N PRO A 73 -21.80 -10.65 4.74
CA PRO A 73 -21.51 -11.47 5.92
C PRO A 73 -20.25 -12.34 5.80
N ASN A 74 -19.79 -12.62 4.57
CA ASN A 74 -18.56 -13.35 4.29
C ASN A 74 -17.29 -12.47 4.28
N ALA A 75 -17.40 -11.20 4.70
CA ALA A 75 -16.30 -10.25 4.83
C ALA A 75 -15.45 -10.44 6.10
N THR A 76 -15.80 -11.41 6.96
CA THR A 76 -15.10 -11.63 8.22
C THR A 76 -13.66 -12.08 7.97
N LEU A 77 -12.72 -11.39 8.61
CA LEU A 77 -11.31 -11.75 8.62
C LEU A 77 -11.03 -12.64 9.83
N ASN A 78 -10.17 -13.64 9.66
CA ASN A 78 -9.59 -14.35 10.81
C ASN A 78 -8.50 -13.50 11.49
N ALA A 79 -7.98 -13.95 12.63
CA ALA A 79 -7.01 -13.17 13.42
C ALA A 79 -5.74 -12.80 12.63
N MET A 80 -5.19 -13.71 11.82
CA MET A 80 -4.00 -13.45 11.01
C MET A 80 -4.30 -12.45 9.89
N GLU A 81 -5.46 -12.56 9.26
CA GLU A 81 -5.90 -11.61 8.23
C GLU A 81 -6.18 -10.21 8.82
N ASP A 82 -6.67 -10.13 10.06
CA ASP A 82 -6.90 -8.88 10.76
C ASP A 82 -5.58 -8.16 11.09
N GLU A 83 -4.57 -8.91 11.57
CA GLU A 83 -3.21 -8.41 11.78
C GLU A 83 -2.61 -7.88 10.47
N CYS A 84 -2.75 -8.64 9.37
CA CYS A 84 -2.29 -8.22 8.04
C CYS A 84 -3.00 -6.94 7.57
N ARG A 85 -4.33 -6.85 7.74
CA ARG A 85 -5.09 -5.64 7.45
C ARG A 85 -4.54 -4.42 8.19
N VAL A 86 -4.24 -4.56 9.49
CA VAL A 86 -3.68 -3.47 10.30
C VAL A 86 -2.31 -3.03 9.79
N GLN A 87 -1.46 -3.96 9.35
CA GLN A 87 -0.16 -3.64 8.74
C GLN A 87 -0.33 -2.86 7.44
N LEU A 88 -1.24 -3.30 6.55
CA LEU A 88 -1.54 -2.63 5.29
C LEU A 88 -2.08 -1.20 5.53
N LEU A 89 -2.97 -1.02 6.50
CA LEU A 89 -3.47 0.30 6.88
C LEU A 89 -2.36 1.23 7.37
N ARG A 90 -1.42 0.73 8.19
CA ARG A 90 -0.27 1.52 8.64
C ARG A 90 0.62 1.93 7.47
N GLN A 91 0.84 1.03 6.50
CA GLN A 91 1.59 1.36 5.29
C GLN A 91 0.90 2.47 4.49
N ILE A 92 -0.41 2.35 4.21
CA ILE A 92 -1.18 3.36 3.47
C ILE A 92 -1.06 4.73 4.15
N LEU A 93 -1.29 4.80 5.47
CA LEU A 93 -1.20 6.05 6.22
C LEU A 93 0.21 6.67 6.21
N ASN A 94 1.24 5.83 6.23
CA ASN A 94 2.63 6.27 6.15
C ASN A 94 3.00 6.77 4.73
N ASP A 95 2.46 6.14 3.70
CA ASP A 95 2.62 6.59 2.31
C ASP A 95 1.91 7.93 2.10
N ASP A 96 0.67 8.09 2.60
CA ASP A 96 -0.07 9.35 2.58
C ASP A 96 0.67 10.49 3.28
N ALA A 97 1.31 10.20 4.42
CA ALA A 97 2.11 11.18 5.14
C ALA A 97 3.33 11.65 4.32
N GLN A 98 4.00 10.73 3.63
CA GLN A 98 5.13 11.07 2.74
C GLN A 98 4.67 11.86 1.51
N ILE A 99 3.54 11.49 0.89
CA ILE A 99 2.96 12.23 -0.25
C ILE A 99 2.71 13.69 0.14
N ARG A 100 2.10 13.96 1.30
CA ARG A 100 1.91 15.32 1.81
C ARG A 100 3.24 16.07 2.00
N GLY A 101 4.26 15.38 2.50
CA GLY A 101 5.60 15.93 2.63
C GLY A 101 6.22 16.36 1.30
N TYR A 102 5.96 15.61 0.21
CA TYR A 102 6.43 15.98 -1.13
C TYR A 102 5.66 17.14 -1.75
N SER A 103 4.37 17.30 -1.43
CA SER A 103 3.53 18.38 -2.00
C SER A 103 3.74 19.74 -1.33
N GLU A 104 4.24 19.78 -0.09
CA GLU A 104 4.28 21.00 0.73
C GLU A 104 5.66 21.30 1.34
N PRO A 105 6.77 21.36 0.56
CA PRO A 105 8.10 21.63 1.11
C PRO A 105 8.23 23.02 1.78
N TRP A 106 7.32 23.95 1.49
CA TRP A 106 7.29 25.29 2.07
C TRP A 106 6.51 25.42 3.39
N ILE A 107 5.82 24.39 3.87
CA ILE A 107 5.03 24.46 5.11
C ILE A 107 5.88 24.26 6.37
N GLU A 108 7.01 23.55 6.29
CA GLU A 108 7.91 23.36 7.44
C GLU A 108 8.43 24.69 8.03
N PRO A 109 8.96 25.65 7.22
CA PRO A 109 9.37 26.96 7.74
C PRO A 109 8.24 27.75 8.40
N ILE A 110 7.01 27.66 7.86
CA ILE A 110 5.85 28.41 8.35
C ILE A 110 5.33 27.80 9.66
N THR A 111 5.34 26.47 9.77
CA THR A 111 4.90 25.73 10.97
C THR A 111 5.78 26.06 12.17
N ALA A 112 7.10 26.17 11.97
CA ALA A 112 8.05 26.58 13.01
C ALA A 112 7.79 28.01 13.50
N TYR A 113 7.38 28.92 12.60
CA TYR A 113 7.07 30.31 12.96
C TYR A 113 5.75 30.41 13.75
N ILE A 114 4.72 29.69 13.33
CA ILE A 114 3.39 29.70 13.96
C ILE A 114 3.40 28.98 15.32
N SER A 115 4.14 27.88 15.46
CA SER A 115 4.25 27.16 16.73
C SER A 115 4.94 27.99 17.82
N THR A 116 5.97 28.76 17.45
CA THR A 116 6.68 29.67 18.36
C THR A 116 5.78 30.82 18.84
N ALA A 117 4.88 31.32 17.99
CA ALA A 117 3.93 32.38 18.35
C ALA A 117 2.84 31.90 19.34
N ARG A 118 2.56 30.59 19.39
CA ARG A 118 1.59 29.98 20.33
C ARG A 118 2.17 29.64 21.70
N SER A 119 3.49 29.67 21.85
CA SER A 119 4.20 29.38 23.11
C SER A 119 4.61 30.64 23.87
N ARG A 120 4.12 31.82 23.47
CA ARG A 120 4.22 33.09 24.20
C ARG A 120 2.83 33.55 24.62
#